data_AF-A0AA41MR54-F1
#
_entry.id   AF-A0AA41MR54-F1
#
_cell.length_a   1.000
_cell.length_b   1.000
_cell.length_c   1.000
_cell.angle_alpha   90.00
_cell.angle_beta   90.00
_cell.angle_gamma   90.00
#
_symmetry.space_group_name_H-M   'P 1'
#
loop_
_entity.id
_entity.type
_entity.pdbx_description
1 polymer ?
#
loop_
_entity_poly.entity_id
_entity_poly.type
_entity_poly.pdbx_seq_one_letter_code
_entity_poly.pdbx_strand_id
1 'polypeptide(L)'
;MKLEGSKCKGQLLIFGATNWDLIGRKEVPKQQAAYRNLGQNLWGPHRYGCLSGVRVRTVVSGSCAAHSLLITTEGKLWSWGRNEKGQLGHGDTKRVEAPRPIEALSHEAIVSAACGRNHTLALTETGSVFAFGENKMGQLGLGNQTDAVPSPAQIMYNGQPITKMACGAEFSMIMDCKGNLYSFGCPEYGQLGHNSDGKFIARAQRIEYDCELVPRRVAIFIEKTKDGQILPVPNVVVRDVACGANHTLVLDSQKRVFSWGFGGYGRLGHAEQKDEMVPRLVKLFDFPGRGASQVYAGYTCSFAVSEVGGLFFWGATNTSRESTMYPKAVQDLCGWRIRSLACGKSSVIVAADESTISWGPSPTFGELGYGDHKPKSSTAAQEVRTLDGIFSEQVAMGYSHSLVIARDESETEKEKLRRLPEYNPRTL
;
A
#
# COMPACT_ATOMS: atom_id res chain seq x y z
N MET A 1 -1.39 6.63 -25.28
CA MET A 1 -0.76 7.39 -24.17
C MET A 1 0.33 6.49 -23.60
N LYS A 2 1.54 7.02 -23.40
CA LYS A 2 2.64 6.28 -22.76
C LYS A 2 2.83 6.85 -21.36
N LEU A 3 2.58 6.04 -20.34
CA LEU A 3 2.77 6.42 -18.95
C LEU A 3 4.26 6.52 -18.64
N GLU A 4 4.63 7.55 -17.88
CA GLU A 4 5.98 7.66 -17.36
C GLU A 4 6.04 7.04 -15.96
N GLY A 5 7.14 6.37 -15.66
CA GLY A 5 7.43 5.93 -14.30
C GLY A 5 7.81 7.09 -13.38
N SER A 6 7.97 6.77 -12.09
CA SER A 6 8.49 7.71 -11.09
C SER A 6 9.79 8.39 -11.54
N LYS A 7 9.94 9.68 -11.17
CA LYS A 7 11.15 10.46 -11.41
C LYS A 7 12.23 10.23 -10.35
N CYS A 8 11.89 9.57 -9.23
CA CYS A 8 12.85 9.25 -8.17
C CYS A 8 13.99 8.38 -8.73
N LYS A 9 15.21 8.55 -8.22
CA LYS A 9 16.35 7.69 -8.53
C LYS A 9 17.22 7.55 -7.29
N GLY A 10 17.48 6.31 -6.88
CA GLY A 10 18.25 6.08 -5.66
C GLY A 10 18.56 4.61 -5.40
N GLN A 11 19.04 4.34 -4.19
CA GLN A 11 19.23 2.99 -3.66
C GLN A 11 18.07 2.62 -2.74
N LEU A 12 17.69 1.35 -2.76
CA LEU A 12 16.72 0.80 -1.81
C LEU A 12 17.39 0.62 -0.44
N LEU A 13 16.72 1.12 0.60
CA LEU A 13 16.96 0.76 1.99
C LEU A 13 15.76 -0.02 2.55
N ILE A 14 16.04 -1.01 3.39
CA ILE A 14 15.03 -1.80 4.12
C ILE A 14 15.30 -1.77 5.63
N PHE A 15 14.23 -1.71 6.42
CA PHE A 15 14.27 -1.92 7.88
C PHE A 15 12.93 -2.47 8.37
N GLY A 16 12.93 -3.15 9.51
CA GLY A 16 11.79 -3.92 10.02
C GLY A 16 11.94 -5.43 9.85
N ALA A 17 10.81 -6.15 9.90
CA ALA A 17 10.80 -7.60 9.85
C ALA A 17 11.17 -8.13 8.46
N THR A 18 12.15 -9.03 8.39
CA THR A 18 12.52 -9.75 7.15
C THR A 18 12.35 -11.26 7.24
N ASN A 19 11.86 -11.77 8.38
CA ASN A 19 11.33 -13.13 8.41
C ASN A 19 9.92 -13.15 7.81
N TRP A 20 9.88 -13.26 6.48
CA TRP A 20 8.67 -13.07 5.68
C TRP A 20 7.52 -13.98 6.08
N ASP A 21 7.76 -15.21 6.51
CA ASP A 21 6.72 -16.16 6.90
C ASP A 21 6.20 -15.94 8.33
N LEU A 22 6.93 -15.16 9.15
CA LEU A 22 6.56 -14.84 10.54
C LEU A 22 5.79 -13.52 10.67
N ILE A 23 5.87 -12.61 9.71
CA ILE A 23 5.17 -11.31 9.75
C ILE A 23 3.68 -11.49 10.03
N GLY A 24 3.19 -10.84 11.08
CA GLY A 24 1.78 -10.91 11.50
C GLY A 24 1.35 -12.23 12.13
N ARG A 25 2.29 -13.13 12.47
CA ARG A 25 2.02 -14.46 13.04
C ARG A 25 2.84 -14.68 14.31
N LYS A 26 2.34 -15.55 15.19
CA LYS A 26 3.07 -16.00 16.39
C LYS A 26 4.20 -16.97 16.04
N GLU A 27 3.97 -17.80 15.03
CA GLU A 27 4.90 -18.79 14.51
C GLU A 27 4.74 -18.93 12.99
N VAL A 28 5.79 -19.41 12.31
CA VAL A 28 5.71 -19.73 10.89
C VAL A 28 4.77 -20.92 10.66
N PRO A 29 4.05 -21.00 9.53
CA PRO A 29 3.26 -22.18 9.18
C PRO A 29 4.11 -23.45 9.17
N LYS A 30 3.50 -24.61 9.45
CA LYS A 30 4.19 -25.91 9.48
C LYS A 30 4.93 -26.20 8.17
N GLN A 31 4.33 -25.83 7.04
CA GLN A 31 4.91 -25.97 5.70
C GLN A 31 6.19 -25.13 5.53
N GLN A 32 6.31 -24.03 6.27
CA GLN A 32 7.45 -23.11 6.25
C GLN A 32 8.40 -23.32 7.46
N ALA A 33 8.36 -24.49 8.12
CA ALA A 33 9.18 -24.74 9.31
C ALA A 33 10.69 -24.58 9.06
N ALA A 34 11.17 -24.91 7.87
CA ALA A 34 12.57 -24.70 7.46
C ALA A 34 12.98 -23.22 7.46
N TYR A 35 12.03 -22.30 7.29
CA TYR A 35 12.23 -20.85 7.26
C TYR A 35 12.06 -20.19 8.64
N ARG A 36 11.79 -20.96 9.71
CA ARG A 36 11.50 -20.41 11.06
C ARG A 36 12.55 -19.42 11.54
N ASN A 37 13.82 -19.67 11.24
CA ASN A 37 14.96 -18.86 11.64
C ASN A 37 15.58 -18.08 10.46
N LEU A 38 14.88 -18.00 9.32
CA LEU A 38 15.37 -17.29 8.13
C LEU A 38 14.79 -15.87 8.09
N GLY A 39 15.67 -14.88 8.05
CA GLY A 39 15.32 -13.47 8.23
C GLY A 39 15.43 -13.01 9.68
N GLN A 40 15.48 -11.70 9.88
CA GLN A 40 15.63 -11.07 11.20
C GLN A 40 14.90 -9.74 11.27
N ASN A 41 14.79 -9.16 12.47
CA ASN A 41 14.33 -7.79 12.63
C ASN A 41 15.51 -6.85 12.40
N LEU A 42 15.41 -6.00 11.39
CA LEU A 42 16.41 -4.98 11.06
C LEU A 42 16.01 -3.68 11.77
N TRP A 43 16.61 -3.36 12.91
CA TRP A 43 16.22 -2.21 13.72
C TRP A 43 16.60 -0.86 13.13
N GLY A 44 17.54 -0.85 12.18
CA GLY A 44 17.94 0.32 11.39
C GLY A 44 18.04 0.01 9.89
N PRO A 45 18.20 1.05 9.04
CA PRO A 45 18.24 0.91 7.59
C PRO A 45 19.42 0.06 7.11
N HIS A 46 19.13 -0.89 6.21
CA HIS A 46 20.12 -1.72 5.53
C HIS A 46 19.99 -1.61 4.01
N ARG A 47 21.12 -1.69 3.31
CA ARG A 47 21.15 -1.94 1.86
C ARG A 47 21.05 -3.44 1.60
N TYR A 48 20.58 -3.86 0.42
CA TYR A 48 20.75 -5.25 -0.03
C TYR A 48 22.02 -5.36 -0.88
N GLY A 49 22.88 -6.35 -0.60
CA GLY A 49 24.10 -6.55 -1.41
C GLY A 49 23.80 -6.96 -2.86
N CYS A 50 22.73 -7.75 -3.06
CA CYS A 50 22.26 -8.12 -4.40
C CYS A 50 21.78 -6.95 -5.28
N LEU A 51 21.62 -5.75 -4.69
CA LEU A 51 21.25 -4.53 -5.41
C LEU A 51 22.45 -3.61 -5.70
N SER A 52 23.69 -4.10 -5.53
CA SER A 52 24.87 -3.34 -5.92
C SER A 52 24.80 -2.94 -7.40
N GLY A 53 24.89 -1.63 -7.68
CA GLY A 53 24.76 -1.07 -9.03
C GLY A 53 23.33 -0.92 -9.56
N VAL A 54 22.31 -1.42 -8.85
CA VAL A 54 20.91 -1.32 -9.27
C VAL A 54 20.31 0.00 -8.81
N ARG A 55 19.86 0.84 -9.75
CA ARG A 55 19.16 2.11 -9.47
C ARG A 55 17.66 1.89 -9.45
N VAL A 56 17.01 2.33 -8.38
CA VAL A 56 15.58 2.15 -8.12
C VAL A 56 14.83 3.46 -8.31
N ARG A 57 13.67 3.41 -8.98
CA ARG A 57 12.75 4.55 -9.13
C ARG A 57 11.45 4.41 -8.33
N THR A 58 11.10 3.19 -7.94
CA THR A 58 9.88 2.93 -7.15
C THR A 58 10.11 1.77 -6.19
N VAL A 59 9.65 1.92 -4.95
CA VAL A 59 9.56 0.85 -3.96
C VAL A 59 8.10 0.62 -3.61
N VAL A 60 7.70 -0.64 -3.46
CA VAL A 60 6.30 -1.03 -3.32
C VAL A 60 6.16 -2.09 -2.24
N SER A 61 5.19 -1.88 -1.37
CA SER A 61 4.58 -2.91 -0.54
C SER A 61 3.15 -2.44 -0.23
N GLY A 62 2.45 -3.10 0.68
CA GLY A 62 1.11 -2.70 1.10
C GLY A 62 0.91 -2.95 2.58
N SER A 63 0.02 -2.19 3.22
CA SER A 63 -0.22 -2.29 4.65
C SER A 63 -0.64 -3.69 5.13
N CYS A 64 -1.08 -4.57 4.22
CA CYS A 64 -1.46 -5.96 4.46
C CYS A 64 -0.36 -6.99 4.07
N ALA A 65 0.69 -6.54 3.41
CA ALA A 65 1.63 -7.38 2.69
C ALA A 65 2.83 -7.81 3.56
N ALA A 66 3.28 -9.04 3.34
CA ALA A 66 4.58 -9.56 3.78
C ALA A 66 5.51 -9.82 2.58
N HIS A 67 5.33 -9.08 1.49
CA HIS A 67 6.15 -9.12 0.29
C HIS A 67 6.38 -7.69 -0.22
N SER A 68 7.37 -7.54 -1.09
CA SER A 68 7.82 -6.25 -1.60
C SER A 68 8.16 -6.34 -3.07
N LEU A 69 8.07 -5.19 -3.74
CA LEU A 69 8.56 -5.01 -5.09
C LEU A 69 9.39 -3.75 -5.20
N LEU A 70 10.23 -3.71 -6.23
CA LEU A 70 10.89 -2.49 -6.68
C LEU A 70 10.83 -2.41 -8.20
N ILE A 71 10.88 -1.18 -8.70
CA ILE A 71 10.98 -0.88 -10.12
C ILE A 71 12.32 -0.18 -10.35
N THR A 72 13.15 -0.74 -11.21
CA THR A 72 14.43 -0.12 -11.58
C THR A 72 14.21 1.13 -12.44
N THR A 73 15.24 1.96 -12.59
CA THR A 73 15.18 3.13 -13.50
C THR A 73 14.90 2.76 -14.96
N GLU A 74 15.19 1.52 -15.35
CA GLU A 74 14.90 0.92 -16.66
C GLU A 74 13.47 0.35 -16.78
N GLY A 75 12.66 0.45 -15.72
CA GLY A 75 11.29 -0.06 -15.71
C GLY A 75 11.17 -1.57 -15.51
N LYS A 76 12.21 -2.24 -15.00
CA LYS A 76 12.16 -3.67 -14.68
C LYS A 76 11.58 -3.89 -13.29
N LEU A 77 10.67 -4.85 -13.17
CA LEU A 77 10.01 -5.18 -11.91
C LEU A 77 10.73 -6.34 -11.22
N TRP A 78 11.02 -6.15 -9.94
CA TRP A 78 11.66 -7.15 -9.08
C TRP A 78 10.76 -7.38 -7.87
N SER A 79 10.78 -8.58 -7.30
CA SER A 79 9.97 -8.93 -6.12
C SER A 79 10.72 -9.87 -5.17
N TRP A 80 10.37 -9.77 -3.89
CA TRP A 80 10.86 -10.66 -2.84
C TRP A 80 9.91 -10.67 -1.64
N GLY A 81 10.09 -11.66 -0.76
CA GLY A 81 9.33 -11.83 0.47
C GLY A 81 8.50 -13.11 0.49
N ARG A 82 7.34 -13.06 1.18
CA ARG A 82 6.41 -14.20 1.30
C ARG A 82 5.81 -14.54 -0.06
N ASN A 83 5.75 -15.83 -0.40
CA ASN A 83 5.25 -16.30 -1.69
C ASN A 83 4.26 -17.49 -1.61
N GLU A 84 3.59 -17.69 -0.47
CA GLU A 84 2.70 -18.85 -0.24
C GLU A 84 1.58 -18.99 -1.29
N LYS A 85 1.25 -17.91 -2.00
CA LYS A 85 0.19 -17.84 -3.01
C LYS A 85 0.70 -17.43 -4.39
N GLY A 86 2.03 -17.36 -4.59
CA GLY A 86 2.61 -16.92 -5.86
C GLY A 86 2.63 -15.40 -6.05
N GLN A 87 2.44 -14.62 -4.98
CA GLN A 87 2.37 -13.14 -5.04
C GLN A 87 3.68 -12.47 -5.48
N LEU A 88 4.77 -13.22 -5.66
CA LEU A 88 6.02 -12.71 -6.20
C LEU A 88 6.10 -12.78 -7.73
N GLY A 89 5.28 -13.61 -8.40
CA GLY A 89 5.27 -13.68 -9.87
C GLY A 89 6.40 -14.51 -10.49
N HIS A 90 7.11 -15.33 -9.70
CA HIS A 90 8.26 -16.13 -10.16
C HIS A 90 7.87 -17.50 -10.76
N GLY A 91 6.59 -17.77 -10.97
CA GLY A 91 6.09 -19.04 -11.52
C GLY A 91 6.02 -20.19 -10.50
N ASP A 92 6.37 -19.94 -9.23
CA ASP A 92 6.21 -20.88 -8.13
C ASP A 92 5.65 -20.19 -6.86
N THR A 93 5.50 -20.97 -5.78
CA THR A 93 5.08 -20.49 -4.46
C THR A 93 6.21 -20.54 -3.43
N LYS A 94 7.47 -20.43 -3.86
CA LYS A 94 8.64 -20.47 -2.98
C LYS A 94 9.01 -19.06 -2.54
N ARG A 95 9.26 -18.91 -1.24
CA ARG A 95 9.72 -17.65 -0.65
C ARG A 95 11.07 -17.22 -1.25
N VAL A 96 11.28 -15.90 -1.36
CA VAL A 96 12.51 -15.30 -1.88
C VAL A 96 13.03 -14.26 -0.89
N GLU A 97 14.27 -14.39 -0.42
CA GLU A 97 14.80 -13.57 0.68
C GLU A 97 15.21 -12.14 0.30
N ALA A 98 15.67 -11.96 -0.92
CA ALA A 98 16.25 -10.72 -1.42
C ALA A 98 15.69 -10.40 -2.82
N PRO A 99 15.68 -9.12 -3.24
CA PRO A 99 15.14 -8.71 -4.54
C PRO A 99 15.58 -9.59 -5.70
N ARG A 100 14.61 -10.08 -6.49
CA ARG A 100 14.84 -10.88 -7.70
C ARG A 100 14.02 -10.33 -8.87
N PRO A 101 14.57 -10.21 -10.08
CA PRO A 101 13.81 -9.79 -11.26
C PRO A 101 12.68 -10.78 -11.57
N ILE A 102 11.53 -10.27 -12.01
CA ILE A 102 10.40 -11.09 -12.47
C ILE A 102 10.59 -11.35 -13.97
N GLU A 103 11.16 -12.50 -14.32
CA GLU A 103 11.53 -12.82 -15.70
C GLU A 103 10.32 -12.80 -16.66
N ALA A 104 9.14 -13.22 -16.19
CA ALA A 104 7.90 -13.22 -16.97
C ALA A 104 7.43 -11.81 -17.40
N LEU A 105 7.90 -10.76 -16.72
CA LEU A 105 7.61 -9.35 -17.04
C LEU A 105 8.86 -8.60 -17.51
N SER A 106 9.95 -9.31 -17.82
CA SER A 106 11.22 -8.69 -18.24
C SER A 106 11.12 -7.92 -19.55
N HIS A 107 10.18 -8.28 -20.42
CA HIS A 107 9.91 -7.59 -21.69
C HIS A 107 8.98 -6.38 -21.54
N GLU A 108 8.31 -6.25 -20.40
CA GLU A 108 7.42 -5.13 -20.11
C GLU A 108 8.19 -3.98 -19.46
N ALA A 109 7.73 -2.76 -19.72
CA ALA A 109 8.18 -1.57 -18.98
C ALA A 109 7.13 -1.23 -17.93
N ILE A 110 7.42 -1.57 -16.67
CA ILE A 110 6.50 -1.40 -15.54
C ILE A 110 6.67 0.00 -14.94
N VAL A 111 5.56 0.72 -14.78
CA VAL A 111 5.54 2.11 -14.26
C VAL A 111 4.98 2.22 -12.85
N SER A 112 4.18 1.24 -12.41
CA SER A 112 3.61 1.18 -11.06
C SER A 112 3.26 -0.25 -10.68
N ALA A 113 3.14 -0.52 -9.38
CA ALA A 113 2.65 -1.78 -8.84
C ALA A 113 1.94 -1.54 -7.50
N ALA A 114 1.11 -2.50 -7.08
CA ALA A 114 0.39 -2.46 -5.81
C ALA A 114 0.31 -3.86 -5.19
N CYS A 115 0.36 -3.94 -3.86
CA CYS A 115 0.37 -5.19 -3.09
C CYS A 115 -0.88 -5.28 -2.20
N GLY A 116 -1.62 -6.37 -2.32
CA GLY A 116 -2.61 -6.76 -1.30
C GLY A 116 -1.99 -7.67 -0.25
N ARG A 117 -2.82 -8.46 0.44
CA ARG A 117 -2.32 -9.41 1.46
C ARG A 117 -1.46 -10.50 0.81
N ASN A 118 -1.99 -11.11 -0.25
CA ASN A 118 -1.39 -12.24 -0.94
C ASN A 118 -1.47 -12.10 -2.48
N HIS A 119 -1.64 -10.89 -3.01
CA HIS A 119 -1.67 -10.65 -4.45
C HIS A 119 -0.97 -9.36 -4.83
N THR A 120 -0.62 -9.26 -6.11
CA THR A 120 0.12 -8.14 -6.69
C THR A 120 -0.50 -7.73 -8.02
N LEU A 121 -0.57 -6.43 -8.27
CA LEU A 121 -0.85 -5.85 -9.58
C LEU A 121 0.38 -5.10 -10.09
N ALA A 122 0.66 -5.20 -11.40
CA ALA A 122 1.72 -4.49 -12.09
C ALA A 122 1.17 -3.75 -13.31
N LEU A 123 1.48 -2.46 -13.45
CA LEU A 123 1.00 -1.57 -14.50
C LEU A 123 2.12 -1.29 -15.50
N THR A 124 1.88 -1.58 -16.78
CA THR A 124 2.81 -1.29 -17.86
C THR A 124 2.72 0.17 -18.29
N GLU A 125 3.72 0.66 -19.02
CA GLU A 125 3.72 2.00 -19.63
C GLU A 125 2.58 2.22 -20.65
N THR A 126 2.00 1.15 -21.18
CA THR A 126 0.87 1.21 -22.12
C THR A 126 -0.49 1.22 -21.43
N GLY A 127 -0.52 1.06 -20.11
CA GLY A 127 -1.74 1.04 -19.29
C GLY A 127 -2.39 -0.34 -19.19
N SER A 128 -1.68 -1.42 -19.53
CA SER A 128 -2.08 -2.81 -19.28
C SER A 128 -1.76 -3.20 -17.85
N VAL A 129 -2.61 -4.04 -17.24
CA VAL A 129 -2.42 -4.53 -15.88
C VAL A 129 -2.20 -6.02 -15.89
N PHE A 130 -1.11 -6.45 -15.25
CA PHE A 130 -0.83 -7.84 -14.92
C PHE A 130 -1.11 -8.11 -13.44
N ALA A 131 -1.60 -9.29 -13.13
CA ALA A 131 -1.95 -9.72 -11.79
C ALA A 131 -1.36 -11.11 -11.50
N PHE A 132 -0.95 -11.34 -10.25
CA PHE A 132 -0.42 -12.61 -9.76
C PHE A 132 -0.58 -12.74 -8.24
N GLY A 133 -0.58 -13.96 -7.73
CA GLY A 133 -0.82 -14.29 -6.33
C GLY A 133 -2.14 -15.02 -6.08
N GLU A 134 -2.73 -14.80 -4.92
CA GLU A 134 -4.02 -15.39 -4.53
C GLU A 134 -5.16 -14.83 -5.39
N ASN A 135 -6.03 -15.71 -5.89
CA ASN A 135 -7.22 -15.34 -6.66
C ASN A 135 -8.51 -15.97 -6.08
N LYS A 136 -8.47 -16.37 -4.81
CA LYS A 136 -9.59 -17.09 -4.16
C LYS A 136 -10.89 -16.28 -4.17
N MET A 137 -10.77 -14.95 -4.10
CA MET A 137 -11.90 -14.02 -4.13
C MET A 137 -12.01 -13.30 -5.48
N GLY A 138 -11.31 -13.74 -6.54
CA GLY A 138 -11.32 -13.04 -7.83
C GLY A 138 -10.49 -11.75 -7.85
N GLN A 139 -9.66 -11.50 -6.83
CA GLN A 139 -8.91 -10.25 -6.68
C GLN A 139 -7.83 -9.99 -7.74
N LEU A 140 -7.57 -10.96 -8.64
CA LEU A 140 -6.71 -10.78 -9.81
C LEU A 140 -7.48 -10.33 -11.06
N GLY A 141 -8.82 -10.36 -11.07
CA GLY A 141 -9.61 -9.85 -12.19
C GLY A 141 -9.50 -10.70 -13.46
N LEU A 142 -9.28 -12.01 -13.31
CA LEU A 142 -9.04 -12.95 -14.43
C LEU A 142 -10.32 -13.65 -14.93
N GLY A 143 -11.49 -13.31 -14.40
CA GLY A 143 -12.77 -13.93 -14.75
C GLY A 143 -13.01 -15.29 -14.11
N ASN A 144 -12.21 -15.69 -13.12
CA ASN A 144 -12.33 -16.94 -12.39
C ASN A 144 -11.84 -16.80 -10.94
N GLN A 145 -11.97 -17.87 -10.17
CA GLN A 145 -11.40 -18.00 -8.82
C GLN A 145 -10.45 -19.19 -8.78
N THR A 146 -9.24 -18.97 -8.28
CA THR A 146 -8.20 -19.99 -8.12
C THR A 146 -7.39 -19.70 -6.85
N ASP A 147 -6.86 -20.74 -6.20
CA ASP A 147 -6.14 -20.53 -4.94
C ASP A 147 -4.84 -19.73 -5.10
N ALA A 148 -4.14 -19.90 -6.22
CA ALA A 148 -2.87 -19.24 -6.52
C ALA A 148 -2.63 -19.16 -8.03
N VAL A 149 -2.09 -18.02 -8.48
CA VAL A 149 -1.64 -17.75 -9.85
C VAL A 149 -0.20 -17.22 -9.76
N PRO A 150 0.81 -18.09 -9.80
CA PRO A 150 2.19 -17.71 -9.50
C PRO A 150 2.93 -17.04 -10.65
N SER A 151 2.36 -17.06 -11.87
CA SER A 151 2.90 -16.37 -13.04
C SER A 151 2.02 -15.16 -13.37
N PRO A 152 2.61 -13.98 -13.67
CA PRO A 152 1.86 -12.80 -14.08
C PRO A 152 0.93 -13.08 -15.26
N ALA A 153 -0.35 -12.75 -15.09
CA ALA A 153 -1.37 -12.85 -16.12
C ALA A 153 -2.06 -11.50 -16.33
N GLN A 154 -2.30 -11.12 -17.59
CA GLN A 154 -3.03 -9.89 -17.88
C GLN A 154 -4.48 -10.00 -17.42
N ILE A 155 -5.00 -8.96 -16.77
CA ILE A 155 -6.38 -8.95 -16.27
C ILE A 155 -7.40 -8.96 -17.43
N MET A 156 -8.60 -9.49 -17.17
CA MET A 156 -9.70 -9.49 -18.13
C MET A 156 -10.38 -8.11 -18.16
N TYR A 157 -9.76 -7.17 -18.86
CA TYR A 157 -10.23 -5.79 -19.01
C TYR A 157 -9.95 -5.28 -20.42
N ASN A 158 -10.99 -4.74 -21.06
CA ASN A 158 -10.93 -4.21 -22.44
C ASN A 158 -11.32 -2.72 -22.52
N GLY A 159 -11.32 -2.01 -21.39
CA GLY A 159 -11.66 -0.60 -21.33
C GLY A 159 -10.48 0.34 -21.64
N GLN A 160 -10.56 1.57 -21.11
CA GLN A 160 -9.53 2.58 -21.33
C GLN A 160 -8.23 2.26 -20.56
N PRO A 161 -7.04 2.65 -21.07
CA PRO A 161 -5.78 2.36 -20.39
C PRO A 161 -5.78 2.76 -18.92
N ILE A 162 -5.31 1.88 -18.05
CA ILE A 162 -5.21 2.09 -16.61
C ILE A 162 -4.04 3.04 -16.31
N THR A 163 -4.17 3.87 -15.28
CA THR A 163 -3.15 4.87 -14.89
C THR A 163 -2.78 4.83 -13.41
N LYS A 164 -3.66 4.32 -12.54
CA LYS A 164 -3.41 4.11 -11.10
C LYS A 164 -4.05 2.82 -10.63
N MET A 165 -3.49 2.24 -9.57
CA MET A 165 -3.98 1.02 -8.95
C MET A 165 -3.79 1.07 -7.44
N ALA A 166 -4.63 0.34 -6.71
CA ALA A 166 -4.44 0.04 -5.30
C ALA A 166 -4.99 -1.35 -4.99
N CYS A 167 -4.47 -1.97 -3.94
CA CYS A 167 -4.94 -3.27 -3.47
C CYS A 167 -5.33 -3.17 -2.01
N GLY A 168 -6.52 -3.66 -1.67
CA GLY A 168 -6.84 -4.01 -0.30
C GLY A 168 -6.32 -5.39 0.07
N ALA A 169 -6.82 -5.97 1.15
CA ALA A 169 -6.37 -7.30 1.57
C ALA A 169 -6.71 -8.37 0.53
N GLU A 170 -7.96 -8.37 0.04
CA GLU A 170 -8.53 -9.41 -0.85
C GLU A 170 -9.36 -8.78 -1.98
N PHE A 171 -9.09 -7.52 -2.32
CA PHE A 171 -9.72 -6.81 -3.42
C PHE A 171 -8.73 -5.84 -4.07
N SER A 172 -9.12 -5.35 -5.25
CA SER A 172 -8.29 -4.51 -6.11
C SER A 172 -9.09 -3.33 -6.65
N MET A 173 -8.39 -2.23 -6.88
CA MET A 173 -8.91 -1.00 -7.47
C MET A 173 -8.01 -0.60 -8.65
N ILE A 174 -8.60 -0.31 -9.80
CA ILE A 174 -7.90 0.22 -10.97
C ILE A 174 -8.61 1.47 -11.50
N MET A 175 -7.83 2.50 -11.85
CA MET A 175 -8.34 3.77 -12.36
C MET A 175 -7.86 3.99 -13.79
N ASP A 176 -8.78 4.26 -14.71
CA ASP A 176 -8.45 4.51 -16.10
C ASP A 176 -7.98 5.94 -16.38
N CYS A 177 -7.53 6.21 -17.61
CA CYS A 177 -7.06 7.53 -18.04
C CYS A 177 -8.15 8.60 -18.13
N LYS A 178 -9.42 8.24 -17.95
CA LYS A 178 -10.57 9.14 -17.91
C LYS A 178 -11.06 9.41 -16.49
N GLY A 179 -10.42 8.80 -15.49
CA GLY A 179 -10.81 8.92 -14.09
C GLY A 179 -12.02 8.07 -13.71
N ASN A 180 -12.37 7.05 -14.52
CA ASN A 180 -13.29 6.01 -14.06
C ASN A 180 -12.54 5.04 -13.13
N LEU A 181 -13.26 4.56 -12.12
CA LEU A 181 -12.75 3.59 -11.16
C LEU A 181 -13.45 2.24 -11.37
N TYR A 182 -12.68 1.17 -11.26
CA TYR A 182 -13.15 -0.20 -11.31
C TYR A 182 -12.60 -1.00 -10.13
N SER A 183 -13.41 -1.92 -9.64
CA SER A 183 -13.11 -2.76 -8.48
C SER A 183 -13.42 -4.22 -8.78
N PHE A 184 -12.64 -5.11 -8.17
CA PHE A 184 -12.80 -6.56 -8.30
C PHE A 184 -12.20 -7.26 -7.07
N GLY A 185 -12.66 -8.47 -6.80
CA GLY A 185 -12.28 -9.25 -5.62
C GLY A 185 -13.41 -9.46 -4.63
N CYS A 186 -13.05 -9.51 -3.35
CA CYS A 186 -13.96 -9.77 -2.24
C CYS A 186 -14.92 -8.59 -2.00
N PRO A 187 -16.25 -8.81 -1.95
CA PRO A 187 -17.26 -7.78 -1.72
C PRO A 187 -17.49 -7.42 -0.25
N GLU A 188 -16.83 -8.12 0.69
CA GLU A 188 -17.05 -7.94 2.12
C GLU A 188 -17.04 -6.46 2.56
N TYR A 189 -17.99 -6.08 3.44
CA TYR A 189 -18.23 -4.71 3.90
C TYR A 189 -18.65 -3.71 2.81
N GLY A 190 -18.96 -4.19 1.60
CA GLY A 190 -19.18 -3.34 0.43
C GLY A 190 -17.93 -2.57 0.00
N GLN A 191 -16.73 -3.08 0.30
CA GLN A 191 -15.45 -2.45 -0.02
C GLN A 191 -15.20 -2.28 -1.54
N LEU A 192 -15.98 -2.96 -2.39
CA LEU A 192 -15.98 -2.75 -3.84
C LEU A 192 -16.81 -1.52 -4.27
N GLY A 193 -17.62 -0.92 -3.41
CA GLY A 193 -18.32 0.32 -3.73
C GLY A 193 -19.53 0.13 -4.67
N HIS A 194 -20.18 -1.02 -4.61
CA HIS A 194 -21.32 -1.39 -5.48
C HIS A 194 -22.65 -1.51 -4.72
N ASN A 195 -22.74 -0.93 -3.51
CA ASN A 195 -23.92 -0.98 -2.65
C ASN A 195 -24.37 -2.42 -2.30
N SER A 196 -23.42 -3.34 -2.15
CA SER A 196 -23.65 -4.74 -1.79
C SER A 196 -22.42 -5.28 -1.07
N ASP A 197 -22.61 -6.11 -0.05
CA ASP A 197 -21.54 -6.86 0.60
C ASP A 197 -21.36 -8.29 0.06
N GLY A 198 -22.19 -8.67 -0.94
CA GLY A 198 -22.14 -9.93 -1.67
C GLY A 198 -22.38 -11.18 -0.80
N LYS A 199 -22.82 -11.05 0.45
CA LYS A 199 -23.00 -12.21 1.34
C LYS A 199 -24.22 -13.04 0.95
N PHE A 200 -24.03 -14.35 0.85
CA PHE A 200 -25.13 -15.31 0.75
C PHE A 200 -24.84 -16.58 1.54
N ILE A 201 -25.91 -17.32 1.87
CA ILE A 201 -25.81 -18.59 2.60
C ILE A 201 -25.71 -19.71 1.55
N ALA A 202 -24.52 -20.27 1.38
CA ALA A 202 -24.30 -21.33 0.41
C ALA A 202 -24.90 -22.66 0.89
N ARG A 203 -24.57 -23.09 2.13
CA ARG A 203 -25.08 -24.30 2.80
C ARG A 203 -24.92 -24.16 4.32
N ALA A 204 -25.86 -24.71 5.10
CA ALA A 204 -25.77 -24.93 6.56
C ALA A 204 -24.76 -24.04 7.33
N GLN A 205 -25.13 -22.78 7.59
CA GLN A 205 -24.35 -21.79 8.34
C GLN A 205 -23.00 -21.33 7.72
N ARG A 206 -22.65 -21.78 6.51
CA ARG A 206 -21.48 -21.29 5.77
C ARG A 206 -21.85 -20.08 4.91
N ILE A 207 -21.29 -18.92 5.27
CA ILE A 207 -21.36 -17.68 4.49
C ILE A 207 -20.36 -17.76 3.35
N GLU A 208 -20.81 -17.44 2.14
CA GLU A 208 -19.98 -17.24 0.96
C GLU A 208 -20.24 -15.85 0.37
N TYR A 209 -19.37 -15.46 -0.57
CA TYR A 209 -19.37 -14.14 -1.18
C TYR A 209 -19.51 -14.24 -2.69
N ASP A 210 -20.46 -13.48 -3.24
CA ASP A 210 -20.60 -13.28 -4.69
C ASP A 210 -19.53 -12.28 -5.14
N CYS A 211 -18.38 -12.81 -5.56
CA CYS A 211 -17.18 -12.04 -5.84
C CYS A 211 -17.20 -11.42 -7.23
N GLU A 212 -16.62 -10.23 -7.36
CA GLU A 212 -16.42 -9.59 -8.65
C GLU A 212 -15.15 -10.15 -9.30
N LEU A 213 -15.32 -11.03 -10.30
CA LEU A 213 -14.21 -11.77 -10.91
C LEU A 213 -13.47 -11.01 -12.01
N VAL A 214 -14.04 -9.90 -12.47
CA VAL A 214 -13.50 -8.98 -13.47
C VAL A 214 -13.71 -7.55 -13.00
N PRO A 215 -12.95 -6.56 -13.47
CA PRO A 215 -13.12 -5.17 -13.05
C PRO A 215 -14.53 -4.64 -13.32
N ARG A 216 -15.30 -4.38 -12.27
CA ARG A 216 -16.63 -3.78 -12.33
C ARG A 216 -16.55 -2.30 -12.03
N ARG A 217 -17.25 -1.47 -12.82
CA ARG A 217 -17.22 -0.01 -12.68
C ARG A 217 -17.89 0.44 -11.38
N VAL A 218 -17.20 1.27 -10.61
CA VAL A 218 -17.76 2.01 -9.46
C VAL A 218 -18.58 3.17 -10.00
N ALA A 219 -19.90 3.00 -10.06
CA ALA A 219 -20.77 3.86 -10.85
C ALA A 219 -21.29 5.11 -10.12
N ILE A 220 -21.43 5.05 -8.79
CA ILE A 220 -22.10 6.07 -8.00
C ILE A 220 -21.15 6.52 -6.88
N PHE A 221 -21.05 7.83 -6.71
CA PHE A 221 -20.45 8.49 -5.56
C PHE A 221 -21.55 9.28 -4.87
N ILE A 222 -21.51 9.37 -3.54
CA ILE A 222 -22.56 10.01 -2.75
C ILE A 222 -22.00 11.01 -1.75
N GLU A 223 -22.84 11.94 -1.33
CA GLU A 223 -22.68 12.67 -0.08
C GLU A 223 -23.89 12.44 0.83
N LYS A 224 -23.68 12.63 2.14
CA LYS A 224 -24.75 12.60 3.14
C LYS A 224 -24.87 13.98 3.77
N THR A 225 -26.04 14.59 3.66
CA THR A 225 -26.31 15.91 4.24
C THR A 225 -26.41 15.84 5.77
N LYS A 226 -26.43 17.00 6.44
CA LYS A 226 -26.62 17.07 7.90
C LYS A 226 -27.94 16.43 8.36
N ASP A 227 -28.97 16.50 7.52
CA ASP A 227 -30.29 15.92 7.79
C ASP A 227 -30.37 14.42 7.46
N GLY A 228 -29.25 13.82 7.04
CA GLY A 228 -29.13 12.40 6.72
C GLY A 228 -29.56 12.02 5.31
N GLN A 229 -29.92 12.99 4.46
CA GLN A 229 -30.25 12.74 3.06
C GLN A 229 -29.03 12.27 2.28
N ILE A 230 -29.18 11.21 1.48
CA ILE A 230 -28.14 10.69 0.60
C ILE A 230 -28.36 11.27 -0.80
N LEU A 231 -27.35 11.96 -1.32
CA LEU A 231 -27.38 12.60 -2.62
C LEU A 231 -26.25 12.07 -3.51
N PRO A 232 -26.50 11.75 -4.78
CA PRO A 232 -25.43 11.40 -5.71
C PRO A 232 -24.55 12.63 -5.99
N VAL A 233 -23.23 12.43 -6.03
CA VAL A 233 -22.27 13.42 -6.50
C VAL A 233 -21.95 13.12 -7.97
N PRO A 234 -22.49 13.90 -8.92
CA PRO A 234 -22.31 13.62 -10.34
C PRO A 234 -20.88 13.92 -10.80
N ASN A 235 -20.47 13.26 -11.89
CA ASN A 235 -19.26 13.58 -12.65
C ASN A 235 -17.96 13.56 -11.82
N VAL A 236 -17.85 12.65 -10.84
CA VAL A 236 -16.59 12.42 -10.12
C VAL A 236 -15.55 11.87 -11.11
N VAL A 237 -14.45 12.60 -11.26
CA VAL A 237 -13.29 12.19 -12.05
C VAL A 237 -12.16 11.87 -11.09
N VAL A 238 -11.88 10.58 -10.89
CA VAL A 238 -10.85 10.11 -9.97
C VAL A 238 -9.46 10.49 -10.48
N ARG A 239 -8.56 10.84 -9.56
CA ARG A 239 -7.15 11.20 -9.82
C ARG A 239 -6.16 10.35 -9.04
N ASP A 240 -6.57 9.85 -7.88
CA ASP A 240 -5.79 8.92 -7.09
C ASP A 240 -6.68 7.98 -6.29
N VAL A 241 -6.13 6.81 -5.95
CA VAL A 241 -6.80 5.79 -5.15
C VAL A 241 -5.80 5.12 -4.21
N ALA A 242 -6.21 4.89 -2.96
CA ALA A 242 -5.43 4.18 -1.96
C ALA A 242 -6.33 3.22 -1.17
N CYS A 243 -5.80 2.07 -0.77
CA CYS A 243 -6.54 1.05 -0.03
C CYS A 243 -5.81 0.66 1.25
N GLY A 244 -6.57 0.51 2.34
CA GLY A 244 -6.13 -0.28 3.48
C GLY A 244 -6.65 -1.71 3.38
N ALA A 245 -6.76 -2.41 4.51
CA ALA A 245 -7.20 -3.81 4.48
C ALA A 245 -8.60 -4.00 3.86
N ASN A 246 -9.55 -3.17 4.29
CA ASN A 246 -10.97 -3.29 3.97
C ASN A 246 -11.63 -1.93 3.68
N HIS A 247 -10.85 -0.93 3.27
CA HIS A 247 -11.38 0.38 2.93
C HIS A 247 -10.60 1.01 1.79
N THR A 248 -11.25 1.95 1.10
CA THR A 248 -10.67 2.66 -0.04
C THR A 248 -10.83 4.16 0.17
N LEU A 249 -9.82 4.92 -0.23
CA LEU A 249 -9.84 6.38 -0.37
C LEU A 249 -9.69 6.75 -1.84
N VAL A 250 -10.42 7.77 -2.26
CA VAL A 250 -10.32 8.37 -3.60
C VAL A 250 -10.06 9.86 -3.46
N LEU A 251 -9.10 10.35 -4.23
CA LEU A 251 -8.91 11.77 -4.50
C LEU A 251 -9.42 12.08 -5.90
N ASP A 252 -10.30 13.07 -6.05
CA ASP A 252 -10.86 13.45 -7.34
C ASP A 252 -10.27 14.74 -7.93
N SER A 253 -10.72 15.09 -9.14
CA SER A 253 -10.28 16.27 -9.87
C SER A 253 -10.62 17.60 -9.19
N GLN A 254 -11.60 17.61 -8.28
CA GLN A 254 -12.02 18.77 -7.50
C GLN A 254 -11.36 18.79 -6.12
N LYS A 255 -10.32 17.97 -5.90
CA LYS A 255 -9.59 17.85 -4.64
C LYS A 255 -10.43 17.29 -3.49
N ARG A 256 -11.58 16.68 -3.80
CA ARG A 256 -12.45 16.04 -2.81
C ARG A 256 -11.92 14.66 -2.46
N VAL A 257 -12.16 14.25 -1.23
CA VAL A 257 -11.85 12.90 -0.74
C VAL A 257 -13.13 12.11 -0.56
N PHE A 258 -13.17 10.89 -1.11
CA PHE A 258 -14.23 9.92 -0.86
C PHE A 258 -13.65 8.71 -0.15
N SER A 259 -14.46 8.07 0.69
CA SER A 259 -14.08 6.83 1.38
C SER A 259 -15.25 5.86 1.51
N TRP A 260 -14.95 4.57 1.48
CA TRP A 260 -15.94 3.51 1.69
C TRP A 260 -15.28 2.18 2.09
N GLY A 261 -16.11 1.19 2.41
CA GLY A 261 -15.75 -0.13 2.93
C GLY A 261 -16.09 -0.26 4.42
N PHE A 262 -15.25 -0.98 5.16
CA PHE A 262 -15.44 -1.22 6.59
C PHE A 262 -15.24 0.08 7.41
N GLY A 263 -16.26 0.48 8.16
CA GLY A 263 -16.29 1.69 8.99
C GLY A 263 -15.57 1.58 10.33
N GLY A 264 -15.26 0.36 10.76
CA GLY A 264 -14.65 0.07 12.06
C GLY A 264 -13.37 0.87 12.31
N TYR A 265 -13.23 1.35 13.55
CA TYR A 265 -12.19 2.28 14.01
C TYR A 265 -12.21 3.66 13.33
N GLY A 266 -13.26 4.02 12.61
CA GLY A 266 -13.41 5.36 12.04
C GLY A 266 -12.55 5.63 10.82
N ARG A 267 -12.01 4.59 10.16
CA ARG A 267 -11.14 4.71 8.97
C ARG A 267 -11.81 5.36 7.76
N LEU A 268 -13.12 5.58 7.79
CA LEU A 268 -13.83 6.32 6.74
C LEU A 268 -13.97 7.82 7.06
N GLY A 269 -13.68 8.26 8.29
CA GLY A 269 -13.58 9.68 8.59
C GLY A 269 -14.91 10.45 8.55
N HIS A 270 -16.05 9.76 8.68
CA HIS A 270 -17.38 10.36 8.59
C HIS A 270 -17.96 10.80 9.95
N ALA A 271 -17.14 10.86 11.00
CA ALA A 271 -17.55 11.05 12.39
C ALA A 271 -18.48 9.94 12.93
N GLU A 272 -18.50 8.78 12.26
CA GLU A 272 -19.25 7.58 12.64
C GLU A 272 -18.48 6.33 12.18
N GLN A 273 -18.85 5.14 12.70
CA GLN A 273 -18.16 3.86 12.42
C GLN A 273 -18.93 2.94 11.48
N LYS A 274 -19.99 3.45 10.85
CA LYS A 274 -20.84 2.65 9.95
C LYS A 274 -20.07 2.31 8.67
N ASP A 275 -20.27 1.10 8.18
CA ASP A 275 -19.80 0.71 6.85
C ASP A 275 -20.49 1.56 5.78
N GLU A 276 -19.72 1.90 4.75
CA GLU A 276 -20.22 2.57 3.57
C GLU A 276 -19.99 1.64 2.38
N MET A 277 -21.07 1.19 1.75
CA MET A 277 -20.97 0.27 0.60
C MET A 277 -20.88 1.01 -0.75
N VAL A 278 -20.88 2.35 -0.69
CA VAL A 278 -20.79 3.28 -1.83
C VAL A 278 -19.79 4.37 -1.45
N PRO A 279 -18.91 4.83 -2.36
CA PRO A 279 -18.00 5.94 -2.11
C PRO A 279 -18.72 7.17 -1.53
N ARG A 280 -18.41 7.51 -0.27
CA ARG A 280 -19.01 8.64 0.44
C ARG A 280 -18.02 9.79 0.63
N LEU A 281 -18.49 11.01 0.36
CA LEU A 281 -17.70 12.23 0.52
C LEU A 281 -17.25 12.45 1.98
N VAL A 282 -15.95 12.66 2.18
CA VAL A 282 -15.36 13.06 3.46
C VAL A 282 -15.46 14.57 3.60
N LYS A 283 -16.42 15.04 4.42
CA LYS A 283 -16.91 16.43 4.36
C LYS A 283 -15.84 17.51 4.57
N LEU A 284 -14.76 17.21 5.31
CA LEU A 284 -13.67 18.19 5.53
C LEU A 284 -13.05 18.70 4.22
N PHE A 285 -12.93 17.83 3.21
CA PHE A 285 -12.20 18.12 1.97
C PHE A 285 -13.09 18.61 0.83
N ASP A 286 -14.29 19.07 1.15
CA ASP A 286 -15.28 19.62 0.20
C ASP A 286 -15.47 21.14 0.36
N PHE A 287 -14.76 21.76 1.32
CA PHE A 287 -14.81 23.20 1.50
C PHE A 287 -13.81 23.91 0.57
N PRO A 288 -14.16 25.11 0.04
CA PRO A 288 -13.24 25.89 -0.79
C PRO A 288 -11.88 26.12 -0.12
N GLY A 289 -10.79 25.77 -0.84
CA GLY A 289 -9.41 25.89 -0.35
C GLY A 289 -9.02 24.91 0.76
N ARG A 290 -9.84 23.90 1.05
CA ARG A 290 -9.56 22.83 2.02
C ARG A 290 -9.51 21.44 1.38
N GLY A 291 -9.39 21.35 0.06
CA GLY A 291 -9.26 20.09 -0.63
C GLY A 291 -7.98 19.34 -0.23
N ALA A 292 -7.86 18.10 -0.69
CA ALA A 292 -6.66 17.28 -0.55
C ALA A 292 -5.78 17.35 -1.79
N SER A 293 -4.46 17.30 -1.59
CA SER A 293 -3.45 17.16 -2.64
C SER A 293 -2.92 15.73 -2.74
N GLN A 294 -2.98 14.95 -1.65
CA GLN A 294 -2.48 13.58 -1.56
C GLN A 294 -3.38 12.75 -0.63
N VAL A 295 -3.52 11.45 -0.89
CA VAL A 295 -4.23 10.50 -0.01
C VAL A 295 -3.38 9.24 0.22
N TYR A 296 -3.43 8.71 1.44
CA TYR A 296 -2.70 7.49 1.82
C TYR A 296 -3.57 6.63 2.73
N ALA A 297 -3.32 5.32 2.71
CA ALA A 297 -4.01 4.38 3.59
C ALA A 297 -3.01 3.48 4.32
N GLY A 298 -3.22 3.31 5.62
CA GLY A 298 -2.60 2.25 6.42
C GLY A 298 -3.51 1.03 6.52
N TYR A 299 -3.19 0.10 7.42
CA TYR A 299 -3.97 -1.14 7.55
C TYR A 299 -5.43 -0.86 7.96
N THR A 300 -5.62 -0.02 8.98
CA THR A 300 -6.92 0.37 9.55
C THR A 300 -7.06 1.88 9.74
N CYS A 301 -6.32 2.66 8.94
CA CYS A 301 -6.31 4.11 9.04
C CYS A 301 -6.06 4.78 7.69
N SER A 302 -6.19 6.10 7.69
CA SER A 302 -6.25 6.92 6.49
C SER A 302 -5.60 8.27 6.73
N PHE A 303 -5.06 8.83 5.66
CA PHE A 303 -4.40 10.12 5.67
C PHE A 303 -4.76 10.92 4.43
N ALA A 304 -4.74 12.23 4.58
CA ALA A 304 -4.75 13.16 3.46
C ALA A 304 -3.85 14.36 3.77
N VAL A 305 -3.14 14.83 2.76
CA VAL A 305 -2.43 16.12 2.82
C VAL A 305 -3.33 17.15 2.16
N SER A 306 -3.61 18.25 2.84
CA SER A 306 -4.46 19.32 2.28
C SER A 306 -3.75 20.08 1.15
N GLU A 307 -4.48 20.92 0.43
CA GLU A 307 -3.91 21.83 -0.58
C GLU A 307 -2.86 22.79 0.00
N VAL A 308 -2.99 23.15 1.28
CA VAL A 308 -2.02 23.99 2.00
C VAL A 308 -0.90 23.19 2.68
N GLY A 309 -0.81 21.87 2.42
CA GLY A 309 0.27 21.01 2.88
C GLY A 309 0.08 20.38 4.28
N GLY A 310 -1.03 20.65 4.96
CA GLY A 310 -1.29 20.10 6.30
C GLY A 310 -1.65 18.62 6.26
N LEU A 311 -1.00 17.79 7.09
CA LEU A 311 -1.31 16.37 7.21
C LEU A 311 -2.50 16.12 8.14
N PHE A 312 -3.47 15.34 7.65
CA PHE A 312 -4.62 14.86 8.40
C PHE A 312 -4.59 13.34 8.54
N PHE A 313 -5.07 12.84 9.67
CA PHE A 313 -5.18 11.43 10.01
C PHE A 313 -6.59 11.09 10.53
N TRP A 314 -7.08 9.91 10.20
CA TRP A 314 -8.24 9.29 10.85
C TRP A 314 -8.12 7.76 10.79
N GLY A 315 -8.98 7.06 11.53
CA GLY A 315 -8.85 5.63 11.76
C GLY A 315 -8.05 5.29 13.02
N ALA A 316 -7.38 4.12 13.02
CA ALA A 316 -6.54 3.68 14.13
C ALA A 316 -5.22 3.08 13.68
N THR A 317 -4.13 3.54 14.30
CA THR A 317 -2.81 2.88 14.31
C THR A 317 -2.67 1.92 15.50
N ASN A 318 -3.44 2.12 16.57
CA ASN A 318 -3.48 1.25 17.73
C ASN A 318 -4.92 0.79 18.05
N THR A 319 -5.39 -0.23 17.32
CA THR A 319 -6.77 -0.74 17.43
C THR A 319 -7.16 -1.26 18.82
N SER A 320 -6.21 -1.51 19.72
CA SER A 320 -6.49 -1.93 21.10
C SER A 320 -6.64 -0.78 22.09
N ARG A 321 -6.38 0.47 21.67
CA ARG A 321 -6.43 1.64 22.57
C ARG A 321 -7.37 2.73 22.11
N GLU A 322 -7.15 3.27 20.92
CA GLU A 322 -7.87 4.46 20.47
C GLU A 322 -8.13 4.46 18.95
N SER A 323 -9.13 5.24 18.56
CA SER A 323 -9.52 5.42 17.17
C SER A 323 -10.01 6.84 16.94
N THR A 324 -9.77 7.37 15.74
CA THR A 324 -10.12 8.74 15.35
C THR A 324 -11.20 8.69 14.29
N MET A 325 -12.41 9.16 14.63
CA MET A 325 -13.61 9.02 13.79
C MET A 325 -13.71 10.05 12.65
N TYR A 326 -12.91 11.10 12.69
CA TYR A 326 -12.97 12.24 11.77
C TYR A 326 -11.55 12.77 11.50
N PRO A 327 -11.23 13.25 10.28
CA PRO A 327 -9.91 13.77 9.95
C PRO A 327 -9.41 14.79 10.98
N LYS A 328 -8.29 14.47 11.64
CA LYS A 328 -7.61 15.27 12.66
C LYS A 328 -6.23 15.67 12.15
N ALA A 329 -5.88 16.94 12.29
CA ALA A 329 -4.56 17.43 11.92
C ALA A 329 -3.46 16.79 12.77
N VAL A 330 -2.35 16.39 12.14
CA VAL A 330 -1.15 15.90 12.81
C VAL A 330 -0.27 17.10 13.14
N GLN A 331 -0.44 17.66 14.34
CA GLN A 331 0.15 18.95 14.74
C GLN A 331 1.68 18.93 14.78
N ASP A 332 2.30 17.79 15.12
CA ASP A 332 3.76 17.63 15.16
C ASP A 332 4.43 17.89 13.80
N LEU A 333 3.70 17.78 12.69
CA LEU A 333 4.17 18.03 11.33
C LEU A 333 3.60 19.32 10.72
N CYS A 334 3.10 20.24 11.55
CA CYS A 334 2.64 21.55 11.07
C CYS A 334 3.80 22.33 10.44
N GLY A 335 3.62 22.81 9.21
CA GLY A 335 4.63 23.56 8.46
C GLY A 335 5.64 22.69 7.68
N TRP A 336 5.68 21.38 7.94
CA TRP A 336 6.53 20.46 7.20
C TRP A 336 5.93 20.14 5.83
N ARG A 337 6.75 20.14 4.77
CA ARG A 337 6.29 19.76 3.43
C ARG A 337 6.32 18.24 3.27
N ILE A 338 5.14 17.62 3.31
CA ILE A 338 4.98 16.18 3.11
C ILE A 338 5.26 15.79 1.65
N ARG A 339 6.23 14.90 1.43
CA ARG A 339 6.65 14.41 0.10
C ARG A 339 6.19 12.98 -0.16
N SER A 340 6.24 12.12 0.86
CA SER A 340 5.83 10.71 0.77
C SER A 340 5.43 10.19 2.15
N LEU A 341 4.41 9.34 2.23
CA LEU A 341 3.93 8.75 3.48
C LEU A 341 3.55 7.29 3.25
N ALA A 342 3.84 6.44 4.23
CA ALA A 342 3.36 5.08 4.27
C ALA A 342 2.98 4.66 5.70
N CYS A 343 2.06 3.71 5.81
CA CYS A 343 1.64 3.15 7.08
C CYS A 343 1.45 1.64 6.94
N GLY A 344 2.07 0.88 7.84
CA GLY A 344 1.93 -0.57 7.92
C GLY A 344 0.69 -0.97 8.74
N LYS A 345 0.84 -1.98 9.61
CA LYS A 345 -0.18 -2.33 10.61
C LYS A 345 -0.50 -1.13 11.52
N SER A 346 0.54 -0.48 12.03
CA SER A 346 0.45 0.49 13.12
C SER A 346 1.51 1.59 13.05
N SER A 347 2.67 1.27 12.49
CA SER A 347 3.76 2.23 12.32
C SER A 347 3.52 3.12 11.10
N VAL A 348 3.96 4.37 11.18
CA VAL A 348 3.88 5.39 10.14
C VAL A 348 5.29 5.88 9.85
N ILE A 349 5.59 6.06 8.56
CA ILE A 349 6.82 6.70 8.07
C ILE A 349 6.47 7.80 7.07
N VAL A 350 7.19 8.91 7.17
CA VAL A 350 6.97 10.11 6.36
C VAL A 350 8.31 10.65 5.89
N ALA A 351 8.45 10.89 4.58
CA ALA A 351 9.49 11.78 4.07
C ALA A 351 8.90 13.20 3.99
N ALA A 352 9.45 14.12 4.77
CA ALA A 352 8.99 15.50 4.85
C ALA A 352 10.18 16.45 4.96
N ASP A 353 10.14 17.56 4.22
CA ASP A 353 11.30 18.44 4.03
C ASP A 353 12.55 17.62 3.69
N GLU A 354 13.67 17.81 4.40
CA GLU A 354 14.91 17.06 4.18
C GLU A 354 15.03 15.81 5.07
N SER A 355 14.02 15.51 5.90
CA SER A 355 14.09 14.45 6.91
C SER A 355 13.18 13.27 6.62
N THR A 356 13.46 12.18 7.34
CA THR A 356 12.56 11.03 7.46
C THR A 356 12.04 10.98 8.89
N ILE A 357 10.73 10.95 9.04
CA ILE A 357 10.02 10.93 10.31
C ILE A 357 9.29 9.60 10.44
N SER A 358 9.30 8.99 11.63
CA SER A 358 8.50 7.80 11.91
C SER A 358 7.93 7.81 13.33
N TRP A 359 6.84 7.06 13.53
CA TRP A 359 6.28 6.77 14.84
C TRP A 359 5.37 5.55 14.77
N GLY A 360 5.09 4.94 15.91
CA GLY A 360 4.25 3.75 15.98
C GLY A 360 4.27 3.11 17.36
N PRO A 361 3.12 2.58 17.83
CA PRO A 361 3.04 1.88 19.09
C PRO A 361 3.72 0.51 19.02
N SER A 362 4.17 -0.02 20.16
CA SER A 362 4.57 -1.42 20.27
C SER A 362 3.39 -2.38 19.96
N PRO A 363 3.65 -3.58 19.40
CA PRO A 363 4.96 -4.09 18.97
C PRO A 363 5.39 -3.52 17.61
N THR A 364 6.68 -3.28 17.50
CA THR A 364 7.39 -2.94 16.26
C THR A 364 8.52 -3.97 16.06
N PHE A 365 9.05 -4.03 14.85
CA PHE A 365 10.02 -5.02 14.38
C PHE A 365 11.25 -4.36 13.74
N GLY A 366 11.40 -3.04 13.92
CA GLY A 366 12.48 -2.24 13.36
C GLY A 366 12.06 -1.28 12.25
N GLU A 367 10.81 -1.34 11.81
CA GLU A 367 10.25 -0.54 10.70
C GLU A 367 10.17 0.96 10.99
N LEU A 368 10.43 1.39 12.23
CA LEU A 368 10.63 2.80 12.58
C LEU A 368 12.06 3.30 12.28
N GLY A 369 13.03 2.39 12.13
CA GLY A 369 14.39 2.69 11.67
C GLY A 369 15.30 3.31 12.73
N TYR A 370 14.93 3.33 14.01
CA TYR A 370 15.71 4.02 15.05
C TYR A 370 17.10 3.42 15.32
N GLY A 371 17.36 2.19 14.88
CA GLY A 371 18.63 1.50 15.04
C GLY A 371 18.68 0.59 16.27
N ASP A 372 19.73 -0.21 16.35
CA ASP A 372 19.96 -1.11 17.47
C ASP A 372 20.19 -0.35 18.78
N HIS A 373 19.76 -0.95 19.89
CA HIS A 373 19.88 -0.39 21.25
C HIS A 373 19.16 0.96 21.46
N LYS A 374 18.27 1.35 20.55
CA LYS A 374 17.36 2.50 20.70
C LYS A 374 15.95 2.05 21.12
N PRO A 375 15.08 2.99 21.55
CA PRO A 375 13.67 2.67 21.76
C PRO A 375 13.08 1.96 20.53
N LYS A 376 12.23 0.96 20.75
CA LYS A 376 11.63 0.20 19.65
C LYS A 376 10.39 0.88 19.07
N SER A 377 9.70 1.68 19.87
CA SER A 377 8.45 2.37 19.53
C SER A 377 8.48 3.83 19.98
N SER A 378 7.57 4.63 19.40
CA SER A 378 7.33 6.01 19.81
C SER A 378 5.87 6.36 19.59
N THR A 379 5.24 7.00 20.56
CA THR A 379 3.85 7.49 20.44
C THR A 379 3.74 8.77 19.63
N ALA A 380 4.81 9.55 19.53
CA ALA A 380 4.88 10.81 18.78
C ALA A 380 5.87 10.71 17.62
N ALA A 381 5.74 11.62 16.65
CA ALA A 381 6.65 11.74 15.52
C ALA A 381 8.10 11.90 15.99
N GLN A 382 9.03 11.14 15.41
CA GLN A 382 10.46 11.22 15.66
C GLN A 382 11.23 11.22 14.35
N GLU A 383 12.28 12.02 14.29
CA GLU A 383 13.24 11.95 13.20
C GLU A 383 14.04 10.64 13.25
N VAL A 384 14.16 9.97 12.11
CA VAL A 384 14.87 8.71 11.94
C VAL A 384 16.36 9.01 11.80
N ARG A 385 17.03 9.26 12.92
CA ARG A 385 18.43 9.73 12.96
C ARG A 385 19.45 8.82 12.28
N THR A 386 19.13 7.55 12.09
CA THR A 386 19.96 6.62 11.30
C THR A 386 20.04 6.99 9.82
N LEU A 387 19.14 7.88 9.35
CA LEU A 387 19.11 8.46 8.01
C LEU A 387 19.63 9.91 7.98
N ASP A 388 20.35 10.38 9.00
CA ASP A 388 20.89 11.74 9.04
C ASP A 388 21.84 12.02 7.84
N GLY A 389 21.44 12.97 7.00
CA GLY A 389 22.13 13.30 5.75
C GLY A 389 21.82 12.36 4.58
N ILE A 390 20.76 11.55 4.69
CA ILE A 390 20.25 10.69 3.62
C ILE A 390 18.84 11.17 3.24
N PHE A 391 18.72 11.76 2.05
CA PHE A 391 17.44 12.24 1.56
C PHE A 391 16.56 11.09 1.06
N SER A 392 15.39 10.94 1.66
CA SER A 392 14.42 9.89 1.28
C SER A 392 13.46 10.41 0.21
N GLU A 393 13.58 9.91 -1.02
CA GLU A 393 12.75 10.29 -2.18
C GLU A 393 11.31 9.74 -2.06
N GLN A 394 11.21 8.45 -1.71
CA GLN A 394 9.95 7.72 -1.57
C GLN A 394 10.02 6.79 -0.37
N VAL A 395 8.93 6.66 0.38
CA VAL A 395 8.76 5.65 1.42
C VAL A 395 7.59 4.71 1.10
N ALA A 396 7.71 3.44 1.49
CA ALA A 396 6.66 2.44 1.43
C ALA A 396 6.72 1.55 2.67
N MET A 397 5.59 0.93 3.03
CA MET A 397 5.53 -0.01 4.15
C MET A 397 4.75 -1.26 3.78
N GLY A 398 5.26 -2.40 4.22
CA GLY A 398 4.47 -3.61 4.38
C GLY A 398 3.73 -3.62 5.71
N TYR A 399 3.21 -4.77 6.10
CA TYR A 399 2.56 -4.93 7.42
C TYR A 399 3.52 -4.63 8.59
N SER A 400 4.82 -4.94 8.45
CA SER A 400 5.82 -4.82 9.53
C SER A 400 7.24 -4.47 9.06
N HIS A 401 7.38 -3.87 7.88
CA HIS A 401 8.68 -3.44 7.33
C HIS A 401 8.53 -2.16 6.51
N SER A 402 9.62 -1.43 6.37
CA SER A 402 9.72 -0.16 5.65
C SER A 402 10.72 -0.29 4.51
N LEU A 403 10.41 0.38 3.41
CA LEU A 403 11.26 0.53 2.23
C LEU A 403 11.43 2.01 1.95
N VAL A 404 12.65 2.41 1.60
CA VAL A 404 12.97 3.80 1.29
C VAL A 404 13.84 3.86 0.04
N ILE A 405 13.56 4.80 -0.86
CA ILE A 405 14.50 5.19 -1.90
C ILE A 405 15.37 6.31 -1.34
N ALA A 406 16.63 6.02 -1.10
CA ALA A 406 17.61 7.02 -0.70
C ALA A 406 18.30 7.63 -1.92
N ARG A 407 18.29 8.96 -2.04
CA ARG A 407 18.99 9.69 -3.10
C ARG A 407 20.50 9.46 -2.98
N ASP A 408 21.14 9.26 -4.12
CA ASP A 408 22.56 8.92 -4.22
C ASP A 408 23.29 9.70 -5.33
N GLU A 409 22.96 10.99 -5.48
CA GLU A 409 23.46 11.83 -6.56
C GLU A 409 24.86 12.38 -6.25
N SER A 410 25.06 12.91 -5.04
CA SER A 410 26.36 13.45 -4.60
C SER A 410 27.28 12.37 -4.04
N GLU A 411 28.59 12.60 -4.08
CA GLU A 411 29.56 11.69 -3.44
C GLU A 411 29.38 11.62 -1.92
N THR A 412 28.93 12.71 -1.28
CA THR A 412 28.60 12.74 0.15
C THR A 412 27.45 11.80 0.49
N GLU A 413 26.36 11.82 -0.29
CA GLU A 413 25.22 10.92 -0.12
C GLU A 413 25.64 9.46 -0.35
N LYS A 414 26.40 9.18 -1.42
CA LYS A 414 26.91 7.83 -1.70
C LYS A 414 27.77 7.30 -0.56
N GLU A 415 28.65 8.13 -0.01
CA GLU A 415 29.51 7.75 1.12
C GLU A 415 28.70 7.48 2.40
N LYS A 416 27.67 8.29 2.66
CA LYS A 416 26.71 8.02 3.76
C LYS A 416 26.00 6.68 3.59
N LEU A 417 25.56 6.36 2.37
CA LEU A 417 24.89 5.09 2.07
C LEU A 417 25.82 3.88 2.20
N ARG A 418 27.10 4.00 1.79
CA ARG A 418 28.09 2.92 1.95
C ARG A 418 28.31 2.52 3.41
N ARG A 419 28.18 3.46 4.34
CA ARG A 419 28.32 3.23 5.79
C ARG A 419 27.14 2.47 6.39
N LEU A 420 25.98 2.45 5.73
CA LEU A 420 24.87 1.63 6.18
C LEU A 420 25.21 0.15 6.04
N PRO A 421 24.76 -0.68 6.99
CA PRO A 421 24.98 -2.12 6.94
C PRO A 421 24.37 -2.73 5.68
N GLU A 422 25.02 -3.77 5.18
CA GLU A 422 24.56 -4.52 4.03
C GLU A 422 23.91 -5.83 4.48
N TYR A 423 22.68 -6.06 4.04
CA TYR A 423 21.91 -7.24 4.33
C TYR A 423 22.02 -8.24 3.18
N ASN A 424 22.66 -9.37 3.48
CA ASN A 424 22.80 -10.52 2.59
C ASN A 424 22.16 -11.73 3.32
N PRO A 425 20.84 -11.92 3.21
CA PRO A 425 20.14 -12.97 3.92
C PRO A 425 20.66 -14.35 3.48
N ARG A 426 20.72 -15.28 4.43
CA ARG A 426 20.99 -16.69 4.12
C ARG A 426 19.89 -17.20 3.19
N THR A 427 20.26 -17.97 2.18
CA THR A 427 19.32 -18.64 1.26
C THR A 427 19.27 -20.12 1.57
N LEU A 428 18.14 -20.76 1.26
CA LEU A 428 18.01 -22.22 1.23
C LEU A 428 18.32 -22.77 -0.16
#